data_AF-A0A3D6CJ94-F1
#
_entry.id   AF-A0A3D6CJ94-F1
#
_cell.length_a   1.000
_cell.length_b   1.000
_cell.length_c   1.000
_cell.angle_alpha   90.00
_cell.angle_beta   90.00
_cell.angle_gamma   90.00
#
_symmetry.space_group_name_H-M   'P 1'
#
loop_
_entity.id
_entity.type
_entity.pdbx_description
1 polymer ?
#
loop_
_entity_poly.entity_id
_entity_poly.type
_entity_poly.pdbx_seq_one_letter_code
_entity_poly.pdbx_strand_id
1 'polypeptide(L)'
;MKILILDNYDSFTYNLVHMVEKITGNFPAVFRNDEIPIEEVAKYDVIMLSPGPGIPDEAGILKEVISTYAGSKPIFGVCLGLQAITEVFGGSIVNLENVFHGVATTMRVTDKEAILFKDIPESFLAAR
;
A
#
# COMPACT_ATOMS: atom_id res chain seq x y z
N MET A 1 -17.13 -5.89 -6.62
CA MET A 1 -16.18 -5.03 -5.90
C MET A 1 -15.13 -4.58 -6.89
N LYS A 2 -14.97 -3.27 -7.11
CA LYS A 2 -13.96 -2.69 -7.99
C LYS A 2 -12.74 -2.29 -7.15
N ILE A 3 -11.58 -2.83 -7.49
CA ILE A 3 -10.34 -2.59 -6.76
C ILE A 3 -9.44 -1.73 -7.64
N LEU A 4 -8.90 -0.66 -7.07
CA LEU A 4 -7.84 0.14 -7.67
C LEU A 4 -6.51 -0.23 -7.02
N ILE A 5 -5.49 -0.52 -7.84
CA ILE A 5 -4.10 -0.50 -7.44
C ILE A 5 -3.46 0.74 -8.05
N LEU A 6 -3.02 1.67 -7.19
CA LEU A 6 -2.27 2.85 -7.61
C LEU A 6 -0.78 2.47 -7.64
N ASP A 7 -0.21 2.41 -8.83
CA ASP A 7 1.16 2.03 -9.11
C ASP A 7 2.10 3.24 -8.95
N ASN A 8 3.01 3.17 -7.99
CA ASN A 8 4.07 4.15 -7.79
C ASN A 8 5.34 3.77 -8.56
N TYR A 9 5.19 3.30 -9.81
CA TYR A 9 6.27 2.90 -10.70
C TYR A 9 7.15 1.78 -10.11
N ASP A 10 6.53 0.76 -9.50
CA ASP A 10 7.27 -0.33 -8.86
C ASP A 10 7.32 -1.63 -9.68
N SER A 11 8.45 -2.31 -9.59
CA SER A 11 8.68 -3.60 -10.26
C SER A 11 7.85 -4.75 -9.66
N PHE A 12 7.35 -4.61 -8.43
CA PHE A 12 6.56 -5.63 -7.74
C PHE A 12 5.04 -5.37 -7.76
N THR A 13 4.56 -4.28 -8.38
CA THR A 13 3.12 -3.96 -8.47
C THR A 13 2.29 -5.13 -8.98
N TYR A 14 2.77 -5.85 -10.01
CA TYR A 14 2.02 -6.98 -10.57
C TYR A 14 2.01 -8.23 -9.68
N ASN A 15 2.89 -8.34 -8.69
CA ASN A 15 2.73 -9.37 -7.65
C ASN A 15 1.46 -9.12 -6.84
N LEU A 16 1.17 -7.86 -6.49
CA LEU A 16 -0.07 -7.49 -5.82
C LEU A 16 -1.28 -7.73 -6.72
N VAL A 17 -1.20 -7.34 -7.99
CA VAL A 17 -2.27 -7.56 -8.99
C VAL A 17 -2.67 -9.04 -9.03
N HIS A 18 -1.70 -9.94 -9.22
CA HIS A 18 -1.98 -11.37 -9.32
C HIS A 18 -2.46 -11.98 -7.99
N MET A 19 -1.97 -11.49 -6.84
CA MET A 19 -2.50 -11.91 -5.54
C MET A 19 -3.97 -11.52 -5.37
N VAL A 20 -4.33 -10.29 -5.73
CA VAL A 20 -5.71 -9.79 -5.67
C VAL A 20 -6.61 -10.57 -6.62
N GLU A 21 -6.17 -10.79 -7.86
CA GLU A 21 -6.93 -11.58 -8.83
C GLU A 21 -7.15 -13.01 -8.33
N LYS A 22 -6.11 -13.66 -7.80
CA LYS A 22 -6.22 -15.03 -7.25
C LYS A 22 -7.20 -15.12 -6.08
N ILE A 23 -7.25 -14.10 -5.21
CA ILE A 23 -8.13 -14.09 -4.03
C ILE A 23 -9.58 -13.74 -4.41
N THR A 24 -9.76 -12.77 -5.31
CA THR A 24 -11.06 -12.16 -5.58
C THR A 24 -11.72 -12.67 -6.86
N GLY A 25 -10.98 -13.37 -7.71
CA GLY A 25 -11.40 -13.79 -9.05
C GLY A 25 -11.52 -12.65 -10.06
N ASN A 26 -11.08 -11.43 -9.71
CA ASN A 26 -11.22 -10.25 -10.55
C ASN A 26 -9.86 -9.57 -10.74
N PHE A 27 -9.52 -9.25 -11.98
CA PHE A 27 -8.34 -8.44 -12.28
C PHE A 27 -8.57 -6.99 -11.81
N PRO A 28 -7.76 -6.45 -10.87
CA PRO A 28 -7.93 -5.09 -10.39
C PRO A 28 -7.57 -4.06 -11.46
N ALA A 29 -8.14 -2.87 -11.38
CA ALA A 29 -7.69 -1.76 -12.22
C ALA A 29 -6.35 -1.25 -11.71
N VAL A 30 -5.40 -1.01 -12.62
CA VAL A 30 -4.05 -0.53 -12.29
C VAL A 30 -3.82 0.75 -13.06
N PHE A 31 -3.46 1.81 -12.33
CA PHE A 31 -3.07 3.10 -12.90
C PHE A 31 -1.85 3.60 -12.17
N ARG A 32 -0.94 4.26 -12.88
CA ARG A 32 0.15 4.96 -12.22
C ARG A 32 -0.35 6.19 -11.46
N ASN A 33 0.43 6.63 -10.49
CA ASN A 33 0.10 7.75 -9.62
C ASN A 33 -0.02 9.13 -10.31
N ASP A 34 0.14 9.18 -11.64
CA ASP A 34 -0.02 10.33 -12.51
C ASP A 34 -0.93 10.04 -13.73
N GLU A 35 -1.50 8.84 -13.84
CA GLU A 35 -2.28 8.38 -15.01
C GLU A 35 -3.79 8.28 -14.74
N ILE A 36 -4.24 8.57 -13.51
CA ILE A 36 -5.64 8.62 -13.13
C ILE A 36 -5.95 9.94 -12.41
N PRO A 37 -6.99 10.70 -12.80
CA PRO A 37 -7.37 11.88 -12.06
C PRO A 37 -8.12 11.50 -10.77
N ILE A 38 -8.01 12.33 -9.73
CA ILE A 38 -8.47 12.02 -8.37
C ILE A 38 -9.98 11.72 -8.30
N GLU A 39 -10.79 12.37 -9.14
CA GLU A 39 -12.24 12.16 -9.23
C GLU A 39 -12.61 10.78 -9.75
N GLU A 40 -11.78 10.17 -10.61
CA GLU A 40 -12.02 8.85 -11.16
C GLU A 40 -11.79 7.74 -10.12
N VAL A 41 -10.95 8.01 -9.11
CA VAL A 41 -10.72 7.12 -7.97
C VAL A 41 -12.01 6.86 -7.17
N ALA A 42 -12.97 7.79 -7.20
CA ALA A 42 -14.25 7.65 -6.50
C ALA A 42 -15.06 6.41 -6.96
N LYS A 43 -14.81 5.94 -8.19
CA LYS A 43 -15.50 4.80 -8.84
C LYS A 43 -15.10 3.43 -8.28
N TYR A 44 -14.06 3.36 -7.45
CA TYR A 44 -13.51 2.12 -6.89
C TYR A 44 -13.95 1.92 -5.44
N ASP A 45 -14.15 0.67 -5.04
CA ASP A 45 -14.61 0.32 -3.69
C ASP A 45 -13.43 0.19 -2.70
N VAL A 46 -12.27 -0.26 -3.18
CA VAL A 46 -11.06 -0.50 -2.38
C VAL A 46 -9.85 0.06 -3.11
N ILE A 47 -8.93 0.66 -2.35
CA ILE A 47 -7.70 1.25 -2.87
C ILE A 47 -6.51 0.50 -2.28
N MET A 48 -5.60 0.05 -3.14
CA MET A 48 -4.31 -0.49 -2.76
C MET A 48 -3.21 0.42 -3.32
N LEU A 49 -2.22 0.72 -2.49
CA LEU A 49 -1.10 1.60 -2.82
C LEU A 49 0.15 0.74 -2.93
N SER A 50 0.72 0.66 -4.13
CA SER A 50 1.87 -0.20 -4.38
C SER A 50 3.13 0.31 -3.65
N PRO A 51 4.18 -0.53 -3.59
CA PRO A 51 5.54 -0.04 -3.34
C PRO A 51 5.95 0.97 -4.42
N GLY A 52 7.11 1.60 -4.24
CA GLY A 52 7.69 2.53 -5.20
C GLY A 52 9.05 3.05 -4.74
N PRO A 53 9.85 3.62 -5.64
CA PRO A 53 11.07 4.34 -5.29
C PRO A 53 10.76 5.72 -4.69
N GLY A 54 11.77 6.34 -4.10
CA GLY A 54 11.68 7.73 -3.64
C GLY A 54 10.91 7.90 -2.33
N ILE A 55 10.29 9.08 -2.17
CA ILE A 55 9.55 9.47 -0.97
C ILE A 55 8.10 9.84 -1.31
N PRO A 56 7.17 9.80 -0.33
CA PRO A 56 5.75 10.07 -0.60
C PRO A 56 5.44 11.42 -1.26
N ASP A 57 6.23 12.46 -0.97
CA ASP A 57 6.05 13.81 -1.54
C ASP A 57 6.32 13.87 -3.05
N GLU A 58 7.01 12.88 -3.61
CA GLU A 58 7.34 12.80 -5.04
C GLU A 58 6.38 11.86 -5.80
N ALA A 59 5.45 11.20 -5.10
CA ALA A 59 4.63 10.11 -5.62
C ALA A 59 3.28 10.59 -6.19
N GLY A 60 3.29 11.60 -7.06
CA GLY A 60 2.10 12.07 -7.78
C GLY A 60 0.90 12.32 -6.87
N ILE A 61 -0.27 11.76 -7.22
CA ILE A 61 -1.51 11.94 -6.44
C ILE A 61 -1.59 11.07 -5.17
N LEU A 62 -0.55 10.30 -4.81
CA LEU A 62 -0.60 9.30 -3.74
C LEU A 62 -1.13 9.85 -2.41
N LYS A 63 -0.59 10.97 -1.93
CA LYS A 63 -1.02 11.61 -0.66
C LYS A 63 -2.42 12.24 -0.79
N GLU A 64 -2.76 12.76 -1.97
CA GLU A 64 -4.09 13.30 -2.26
C GLU A 64 -5.17 12.20 -2.22
N VAL A 65 -4.88 11.03 -2.80
CA VAL A 65 -5.76 9.84 -2.74
C VAL A 65 -6.00 9.42 -1.30
N ILE A 66 -4.95 9.31 -0.49
CA ILE A 66 -5.09 8.91 0.92
C ILE A 66 -5.93 9.95 1.68
N SER A 67 -5.58 11.22 1.62
CA SER A 67 -6.27 12.29 2.36
C SER A 67 -7.73 12.44 1.94
N THR A 68 -8.05 12.26 0.66
CA THR A 68 -9.42 12.37 0.13
C THR A 68 -10.29 11.18 0.55
N TYR A 69 -9.77 9.96 0.49
CA TYR A 69 -10.59 8.75 0.63
C TYR A 69 -10.46 8.05 1.98
N ALA A 70 -9.52 8.46 2.83
CA ALA A 70 -9.40 8.00 4.21
C ALA A 70 -10.74 8.07 4.96
N GLY A 71 -11.10 6.99 5.66
CA GLY A 71 -12.34 6.89 6.42
C GLY A 71 -13.61 6.64 5.58
N SER A 72 -13.56 6.81 4.25
CA SER A 72 -14.68 6.52 3.35
C SER A 72 -14.52 5.21 2.57
N LYS A 73 -13.28 4.81 2.28
CA LYS A 73 -12.93 3.58 1.55
C LYS A 73 -11.82 2.82 2.30
N PRO A 74 -11.78 1.48 2.26
CA PRO A 74 -10.62 0.73 2.72
C PRO A 74 -9.39 1.06 1.86
N ILE A 75 -8.27 1.39 2.52
CA ILE A 75 -6.98 1.67 1.89
C ILE A 75 -5.93 0.72 2.47
N PHE A 76 -5.17 0.06 1.61
CA PHE A 76 -4.05 -0.81 1.99
C PHE A 76 -2.76 -0.36 1.31
N GLY A 77 -1.73 -0.04 2.09
CA GLY A 77 -0.44 0.44 1.56
C GLY A 77 0.70 -0.54 1.80
N VAL A 78 1.58 -0.70 0.81
CA VAL A 78 2.81 -1.51 0.90
C VAL A 78 4.02 -0.62 0.65
N CYS A 79 5.06 -0.73 1.49
CA CYS A 79 6.30 0.06 1.37
C CYS A 79 6.02 1.57 1.23
N LEU A 80 6.32 2.20 0.08
CA LEU A 80 6.04 3.62 -0.17
C LEU A 80 4.57 3.99 0.08
N GLY A 81 3.62 3.12 -0.29
CA GLY A 81 2.21 3.33 0.03
C GLY A 81 1.92 3.41 1.53
N LEU A 82 2.60 2.60 2.34
CA LEU A 82 2.48 2.65 3.81
C LEU A 82 3.18 3.88 4.40
N GLN A 83 4.33 4.28 3.85
CA GLN A 83 5.03 5.50 4.23
C GLN A 83 4.15 6.73 3.98
N ALA A 84 3.49 6.78 2.82
CA ALA A 84 2.58 7.87 2.47
C ALA A 84 1.37 7.95 3.42
N ILE A 85 0.79 6.81 3.81
CA ILE A 85 -0.27 6.77 4.83
C ILE A 85 0.25 7.36 6.14
N THR A 86 1.45 6.98 6.56
CA THR A 86 2.07 7.46 7.80
C THR A 86 2.20 8.98 7.79
N GLU A 87 2.74 9.58 6.72
CA GLU A 87 2.91 11.03 6.62
C GLU A 87 1.59 11.80 6.55
N VAL A 88 0.60 11.29 5.80
CA VAL A 88 -0.71 11.96 5.67
C VAL A 88 -1.40 12.09 7.03
N PHE A 89 -1.20 11.12 7.93
CA PHE A 89 -1.73 11.17 9.30
C PHE A 89 -0.75 11.77 10.32
N GLY A 90 0.28 12.49 9.87
CA GLY A 90 1.17 13.28 10.73
C GLY A 90 2.34 12.50 11.35
N GLY A 91 2.57 11.26 10.92
CA GLY A 91 3.79 10.52 11.24
C GLY A 91 4.99 11.03 10.43
N SER A 92 6.19 10.62 10.83
CA SER A 92 7.44 10.95 10.15
C SER A 92 8.14 9.70 9.62
N ILE A 93 8.78 9.84 8.46
CA ILE A 93 9.66 8.83 7.87
C ILE A 93 11.10 9.26 8.07
N VAL A 94 11.94 8.32 8.49
CA VAL A 94 13.37 8.54 8.72
C VAL A 94 14.18 7.47 7.99
N ASN A 95 15.41 7.80 7.62
CA ASN A 95 16.32 6.81 7.05
C ASN A 95 16.72 5.79 8.10
N LEU A 96 16.71 4.51 7.72
CA LEU A 96 17.30 3.45 8.53
C LEU A 96 18.83 3.56 8.51
N GLU A 97 19.48 3.19 9.61
CA GLU A 97 20.95 3.08 9.66
C GLU A 97 21.48 2.00 8.72
N ASN A 98 20.71 0.92 8.54
CA ASN A 98 21.04 -0.21 7.68
C ASN A 98 19.97 -0.36 6.59
N VAL A 99 20.41 -0.51 5.35
CA VAL A 99 19.53 -0.76 4.20
C VAL A 99 19.24 -2.25 4.13
N PHE A 100 17.96 -2.61 4.13
CA PHE A 100 17.49 -3.97 3.91
C PHE A 100 16.96 -4.05 2.47
N HIS A 101 17.53 -4.96 1.68
CA HIS A 101 17.07 -5.20 0.31
C HIS A 101 16.95 -6.70 0.09
N GLY A 102 15.71 -7.20 0.06
CA GLY A 102 15.44 -8.64 -0.08
C GLY A 102 15.80 -9.46 1.17
N VAL A 103 15.92 -8.81 2.34
CA VAL A 103 16.29 -9.47 3.58
C VAL A 103 15.03 -9.82 4.36
N ALA A 104 14.76 -11.11 4.52
CA ALA A 104 13.72 -11.58 5.42
C ALA A 104 14.14 -11.35 6.87
N THR A 105 13.30 -10.65 7.62
CA THR A 105 13.50 -10.43 9.06
C THR A 105 12.27 -10.90 9.82
N THR A 106 12.45 -11.21 11.10
CA THR A 106 11.34 -11.64 11.96
C THR A 106 10.49 -10.42 12.32
N MET A 107 9.23 -10.44 11.92
CA MET A 107 8.20 -9.50 12.35
C MET A 107 7.49 -10.03 13.58
N ARG A 108 7.08 -9.11 14.46
CA ARG A 108 6.23 -9.41 15.61
C ARG A 108 4.93 -8.60 15.51
N VAL A 109 3.80 -9.29 15.60
CA VAL A 109 2.49 -8.64 15.71
C VAL A 109 2.39 -8.00 17.09
N THR A 110 2.25 -6.67 17.14
CA THR A 110 2.16 -5.90 18.40
C THR A 110 0.73 -5.65 18.84
N ASP A 111 -0.22 -5.61 17.91
CA ASP A 111 -1.65 -5.49 18.17
C ASP A 111 -2.35 -6.76 17.67
N LYS A 112 -2.84 -7.56 18.62
CA LYS A 112 -3.50 -8.86 18.32
C LYS A 112 -4.96 -8.68 17.88
N GLU A 113 -5.55 -7.52 18.12
CA GLU A 113 -6.94 -7.21 17.73
C GLU A 113 -6.99 -6.58 16.33
N ALA A 114 -5.85 -6.20 15.77
CA ALA A 114 -5.76 -5.67 14.41
C ALA A 114 -6.26 -6.69 13.38
N ILE A 115 -7.39 -6.37 12.74
CA ILE A 115 -8.08 -7.24 11.76
C ILE A 115 -7.13 -7.73 10.65
N LEU A 116 -6.17 -6.90 10.24
CA LEU A 116 -5.20 -7.24 9.19
C LEU A 116 -4.32 -8.45 9.55
N PHE A 117 -4.04 -8.66 10.83
CA PHE A 117 -3.20 -9.76 11.32
C PHE A 117 -4.01 -10.92 11.91
N LYS A 118 -5.33 -10.94 11.69
CA LYS A 118 -6.17 -12.05 12.12
C LYS A 118 -5.66 -13.36 11.51
N ASP A 119 -5.54 -14.38 12.36
CA ASP A 119 -5.05 -15.72 12.00
C ASP A 119 -3.58 -15.76 11.50
N ILE A 120 -2.84 -14.65 11.61
CA ILE A 120 -1.40 -14.60 11.37
C ILE A 120 -0.67 -14.95 12.68
N PRO A 121 0.40 -15.78 12.64
CA PRO A 121 1.20 -16.07 13.83
C PRO A 121 1.75 -14.80 14.50
N GLU A 122 1.91 -14.81 15.83
CA GLU A 122 2.50 -13.67 16.57
C GLU A 122 3.87 -13.26 16.02
N SER A 123 4.62 -14.22 15.49
CA SER A 123 5.92 -14.02 14.87
C SER A 123 5.96 -14.69 13.50
N PHE A 124 6.36 -13.94 12.47
CA PHE A 124 6.46 -14.45 11.10
C PHE A 124 7.61 -13.76 10.35
N LEU A 125 8.04 -14.35 9.22
CA LEU A 125 9.07 -13.75 8.37
C LEU A 125 8.43 -12.81 7.34
N ALA A 126 8.98 -11.61 7.21
CA ALA A 126 8.65 -10.70 6.12
C ALA A 126 9.91 -9.95 5.64
N ALA A 127 9.90 -9.52 4.39
CA ALA A 127 10.99 -8.73 3.83
C ALA A 127 10.95 -7.29 4.37
N ARG A 128 12.13 -6.74 4.64
CA ARG A 128 12.38 -5.30 4.78
C ARG A 128 13.31 -4.83 3.66
#